data_AF-A0A519LJD5-F1
#
_entry.id   AF-A0A519LJD5-F1
#
_cell.length_a   1.000
_cell.length_b   1.000
_cell.length_c   1.000
_cell.angle_alpha   90.00
_cell.angle_beta   90.00
_cell.angle_gamma   90.00
#
_symmetry.space_group_name_H-M   'P 1'
#
loop_
_entity.id
_entity.type
_entity.pdbx_description
1 polymer ?
#
loop_
_entity_poly.entity_id
_entity_poly.type
_entity_poly.pdbx_seq_one_letter_code
_entity_poly.pdbx_strand_id
1 'polypeptide(L)'
;TLEGNRPMLLEIQALVSTAVYGTPQRSCTGFDSKRLNMLLAVLEKRAGFQLGAKDVFLNITGGIKTDDPALDLAVVASILSSNEDIAISEHYCFAGEIGLSGEIRPIAQVEQRITEAEKLGYEKIFISNLNKLPKKKFGIKIEEVSKVEDFHERLF
;
A
#
# COMPACT_ATOMS: atom_id res chain seq x y z
N THR A 1 -10.03 1.54 0.99
CA THR A 1 -10.61 0.40 1.74
C THR A 1 -12.08 0.23 1.40
N LEU A 2 -12.72 -0.83 1.88
CA LEU A 2 -14.18 -0.99 1.87
C LEU A 2 -14.71 -1.00 3.32
N GLU A 3 -15.71 -0.19 3.62
CA GLU A 3 -16.54 -0.32 4.82
C GLU A 3 -17.88 -0.95 4.41
N GLY A 4 -18.01 -2.26 4.60
CA GLY A 4 -19.09 -3.04 4.00
C GLY A 4 -19.01 -3.05 2.47
N ASN A 5 -19.95 -2.38 1.80
CA ASN A 5 -19.95 -2.20 0.34
C ASN A 5 -19.56 -0.79 -0.10
N ARG A 6 -19.17 0.09 0.83
CA ARG A 6 -18.83 1.47 0.50
C ARG A 6 -17.31 1.62 0.37
N PRO A 7 -16.78 2.02 -0.80
CA PRO A 7 -15.38 2.40 -0.92
C PRO A 7 -15.11 3.67 -0.12
N MET A 8 -14.01 3.66 0.63
CA MET A 8 -13.50 4.79 1.38
C MET A 8 -12.02 4.98 1.09
N LEU A 9 -11.62 6.23 0.89
CA LEU A 9 -10.20 6.59 0.86
C LEU A 9 -9.67 6.78 2.26
N LEU A 10 -8.47 6.26 2.47
CA LEU A 10 -7.72 6.39 3.71
C LEU A 10 -6.32 6.85 3.35
N GLU A 11 -5.80 7.77 4.14
CA GLU A 11 -4.41 8.16 4.07
C GLU A 11 -3.58 7.28 5.02
N ILE A 12 -2.48 6.76 4.51
CA ILE A 12 -1.53 5.93 5.26
C ILE A 12 -0.21 6.67 5.35
N GLN A 13 0.23 6.88 6.58
CA GLN A 13 1.47 7.56 6.90
C GLN A 13 2.46 6.56 7.50
N ALA A 14 3.70 6.61 7.05
CA ALA A 14 4.79 5.84 7.59
C ALA A 14 5.95 6.77 7.97
N LEU A 15 6.64 6.41 9.04
CA LEU A 15 7.91 6.98 9.44
C LEU A 15 8.90 5.84 9.64
N VAL A 16 9.91 5.79 8.78
CA VAL A 16 10.99 4.82 8.80
C VAL A 16 12.27 5.54 9.22
N SER A 17 12.92 5.06 10.28
CA SER A 17 14.16 5.64 10.80
C SER A 17 15.16 4.54 11.12
N THR A 18 16.45 4.86 11.11
CA THR A 18 17.50 3.92 11.55
C THR A 18 17.37 3.68 13.05
N ALA A 19 17.26 2.42 13.46
CA ALA A 19 17.20 2.05 14.87
C ALA A 19 18.53 2.35 15.55
N VAL A 20 18.49 3.03 16.69
CA VAL A 20 19.71 3.51 17.37
C VAL A 20 20.26 2.46 18.33
N TYR A 21 19.41 1.68 19.00
CA TYR A 21 19.82 0.60 19.91
C TYR A 21 18.75 -0.49 20.06
N GLY A 22 19.18 -1.74 20.18
CA GLY A 22 18.32 -2.88 20.54
C GLY A 22 17.47 -3.41 19.38
N THR A 23 16.32 -4.01 19.72
CA THR A 23 15.35 -4.50 18.73
C THR A 23 14.58 -3.31 18.13
N PRO A 24 14.51 -3.18 16.80
CA PRO A 24 13.79 -2.08 16.17
C PRO A 24 12.32 -2.02 16.58
N GLN A 25 11.81 -0.81 16.74
CA GLN A 25 10.42 -0.55 17.06
C GLN A 25 9.55 -0.68 15.82
N ARG A 26 8.44 -1.41 15.95
CA ARG A 26 7.46 -1.59 14.88
C ARG A 26 6.08 -1.34 15.47
N SER A 27 5.56 -0.15 15.24
CA SER A 27 4.31 0.31 15.85
C SER A 27 3.33 0.73 14.77
N CYS A 28 2.06 0.39 14.94
CA CYS A 28 1.02 0.80 14.01
C CYS A 28 -0.27 1.20 14.72
N THR A 29 -0.91 2.25 14.20
CA THR A 29 -2.23 2.72 14.63
C THR A 29 -3.20 2.60 13.46
N GLY A 30 -4.34 1.94 13.67
CA GLY A 30 -5.36 1.73 12.63
C GLY A 30 -5.13 0.50 11.74
N PHE A 31 -3.96 -0.13 11.81
CA PHE A 31 -3.57 -1.31 11.01
C PHE A 31 -3.15 -2.49 11.91
N ASP A 32 -3.18 -3.72 11.38
CA ASP A 32 -2.75 -4.92 12.11
C ASP A 32 -1.22 -5.04 12.19
N SER A 33 -0.69 -5.22 13.41
CA SER A 33 0.75 -5.28 13.65
C SER A 33 1.38 -6.55 13.10
N LYS A 34 0.66 -7.68 13.02
CA LYS A 34 1.19 -8.91 12.44
C LYS A 34 1.29 -8.77 10.92
N ARG A 35 0.30 -8.13 10.28
CA ARG A 35 0.32 -7.79 8.86
C ARG A 35 1.47 -6.85 8.53
N LEU A 36 1.69 -5.79 9.32
CA LEU A 36 2.86 -4.91 9.15
C LEU A 36 4.18 -5.70 9.20
N ASN A 37 4.37 -6.54 10.21
CA ASN A 37 5.58 -7.37 10.33
C ASN A 37 5.77 -8.31 9.13
N MET A 38 4.68 -8.86 8.59
CA MET A 38 4.73 -9.69 7.39
C MET A 38 5.17 -8.87 6.16
N LEU A 39 4.59 -7.68 5.95
CA LEU A 39 4.94 -6.81 4.82
C LEU A 39 6.40 -6.37 4.87
N LEU A 40 6.91 -6.02 6.05
CA LEU A 40 8.33 -5.69 6.24
C LEU A 40 9.23 -6.87 5.88
N ALA A 41 8.88 -8.09 6.31
CA ALA A 41 9.64 -9.30 5.97
C ALA A 41 9.61 -9.61 4.47
N VAL A 42 8.48 -9.35 3.78
CA VAL A 42 8.38 -9.50 2.32
C VAL A 42 9.27 -8.49 1.61
N LEU A 43 9.23 -7.21 2.00
CA LEU A 43 10.08 -6.16 1.43
C LEU A 43 11.57 -6.47 1.57
N GLU A 44 11.97 -6.94 2.75
CA GLU A 44 13.36 -7.32 3.01
C GLU A 44 13.78 -8.56 2.22
N LYS A 45 12.95 -9.61 2.19
CA LYS A 45 13.33 -10.88 1.56
C LYS A 45 13.22 -10.87 0.04
N ARG A 46 12.28 -10.11 -0.53
CA ARG A 46 11.94 -10.12 -1.96
C ARG A 46 12.54 -8.93 -2.71
N ALA A 47 12.41 -7.73 -2.15
CA ALA A 47 12.87 -6.51 -2.79
C ALA A 47 14.23 -6.00 -2.27
N GLY A 48 14.79 -6.61 -1.21
CA GLY A 48 16.16 -6.33 -0.75
C GLY A 48 16.30 -5.10 0.15
N PHE A 49 15.20 -4.50 0.60
CA PHE A 49 15.23 -3.35 1.51
C PHE A 49 15.69 -3.76 2.91
N GLN A 50 16.67 -3.07 3.47
CA GLN A 50 17.25 -3.37 4.79
C GLN A 50 16.38 -2.85 5.95
N LEU A 51 15.11 -3.25 6.00
CA LEU A 51 14.13 -2.79 7.00
C LEU A 51 14.25 -3.52 8.35
N GLY A 52 14.96 -4.65 8.39
CA GLY A 52 15.21 -5.41 9.61
C GLY A 52 15.97 -4.64 10.71
N ALA A 53 16.65 -3.54 10.34
CA ALA A 53 17.38 -2.64 11.25
C ALA A 53 16.72 -1.25 11.38
N LYS A 54 15.48 -1.09 10.92
CA LYS A 54 14.76 0.18 10.91
C LYS A 54 13.60 0.18 11.91
N ASP A 55 13.45 1.29 12.61
CA ASP A 55 12.23 1.61 13.33
C ASP A 55 11.17 1.99 12.30
N VAL A 56 9.96 1.45 12.44
CA VAL A 56 8.83 1.68 11.53
C VAL A 56 7.59 2.04 12.35
N PHE A 57 7.10 3.25 12.13
CA PHE A 57 5.84 3.73 12.69
C PHE A 57 4.83 3.91 11.56
N LEU A 58 3.65 3.32 11.71
CA LEU A 58 2.57 3.40 10.72
C LEU A 58 1.33 4.01 11.36
N ASN A 59 0.67 4.92 10.65
CA ASN A 59 -0.58 5.52 11.11
C ASN A 59 -1.60 5.57 9.96
N ILE A 60 -2.81 5.10 10.21
CA ILE A 60 -3.96 5.37 9.35
C ILE A 60 -4.66 6.62 9.87
N THR A 61 -4.72 7.67 9.05
CA THR A 61 -5.33 8.95 9.42
C THR A 61 -6.84 8.80 9.68
N GLY A 62 -7.38 9.64 10.56
CA GLY A 62 -8.81 9.66 10.88
C GLY A 62 -9.24 8.69 11.99
N GLY A 63 -8.30 7.98 12.63
CA GLY A 63 -8.60 7.07 13.75
C GLY A 63 -9.37 5.82 13.34
N ILE A 64 -9.44 5.55 12.03
CA ILE A 64 -10.17 4.41 11.45
C ILE A 64 -9.34 3.14 11.62
N LYS A 65 -10.00 2.05 12.01
CA LYS A 65 -9.43 0.70 12.04
C LYS A 65 -10.05 -0.12 10.93
N THR A 66 -9.23 -0.79 10.14
CA THR A 66 -9.68 -1.57 8.98
C THR A 66 -8.77 -2.77 8.77
N ASP A 67 -9.37 -3.88 8.35
CA ASP A 67 -8.71 -5.18 8.12
C ASP A 67 -8.68 -5.55 6.63
N ASP A 68 -8.95 -4.59 5.74
CA ASP A 68 -9.00 -4.80 4.29
C ASP A 68 -7.60 -5.10 3.72
N PRO A 69 -7.35 -6.30 3.16
CA PRO A 69 -6.06 -6.67 2.60
C PRO A 69 -5.62 -5.77 1.45
N ALA A 70 -6.54 -5.06 0.80
CA ALA A 70 -6.22 -4.12 -0.28
C ALA A 70 -5.36 -2.94 0.16
N LEU A 71 -5.17 -2.73 1.47
CA LEU A 71 -4.34 -1.67 2.03
C LEU A 71 -2.84 -1.99 1.98
N ASP A 72 -2.45 -3.26 1.79
CA ASP A 72 -1.05 -3.66 1.84
C ASP A 72 -0.19 -2.84 0.87
N LEU A 73 -0.68 -2.62 -0.35
CA LEU A 73 0.05 -1.85 -1.35
C LEU A 73 0.26 -0.38 -0.94
N ALA A 74 -0.75 0.24 -0.31
CA ALA A 74 -0.66 1.60 0.22
C ALA A 74 0.31 1.68 1.41
N VAL A 75 0.29 0.68 2.30
CA VAL A 75 1.24 0.57 3.42
C VAL A 75 2.67 0.45 2.91
N VAL A 76 2.90 -0.44 1.94
CA VAL A 76 4.22 -0.61 1.32
C VAL A 76 4.68 0.67 0.62
N ALA A 77 3.81 1.35 -0.14
CA ALA A 77 4.13 2.61 -0.79
C ALA A 77 4.61 3.66 0.24
N SER A 78 3.87 3.82 1.34
CA SER A 78 4.19 4.77 2.41
C SER A 78 5.54 4.45 3.08
N ILE A 79 5.80 3.17 3.37
CA ILE A 79 7.07 2.71 3.96
C ILE A 79 8.25 2.96 3.00
N LEU A 80 8.09 2.63 1.72
CA LEU A 80 9.13 2.85 0.71
C LEU A 80 9.44 4.33 0.53
N SER A 81 8.41 5.18 0.46
CA SER A 81 8.57 6.63 0.37
C SER A 81 9.36 7.18 1.55
N SER A 82 9.03 6.76 2.77
CA SER A 82 9.76 7.20 3.96
C SER A 82 11.17 6.60 4.06
N ASN A 83 11.41 5.38 3.55
CA ASN A 83 12.74 4.76 3.60
C ASN A 83 13.72 5.39 2.60
N GLU A 84 13.23 5.72 1.39
CA GLU A 84 14.02 6.30 0.30
C GLU A 84 14.09 7.83 0.36
N ASP A 85 13.27 8.48 1.21
CA ASP A 85 13.13 9.94 1.30
C ASP A 85 12.66 10.56 -0.03
N ILE A 86 11.78 9.85 -0.74
CA ILE A 86 11.20 10.29 -2.03
C ILE A 86 9.69 10.43 -1.87
N ALA A 87 9.17 11.62 -2.13
CA ALA A 87 7.74 11.90 -2.02
C ALA A 87 6.93 11.22 -3.14
N ILE A 88 5.80 10.61 -2.76
CA ILE A 88 4.79 10.10 -3.70
C ILE A 88 3.80 11.22 -4.00
N SER A 89 3.30 11.29 -5.24
CA SER A 89 2.23 12.22 -5.61
C SER A 89 0.98 12.02 -4.75
N GLU A 90 0.43 13.12 -4.22
CA GLU A 90 -0.83 13.15 -3.47
C GLU A 90 -2.05 12.76 -4.33
N HIS A 91 -1.91 12.75 -5.65
CA HIS A 91 -2.94 12.34 -6.60
C HIS A 91 -2.87 10.86 -6.98
N TYR A 92 -2.07 10.05 -6.28
CA TYR A 92 -1.97 8.60 -6.48
C TYR A 92 -2.75 7.82 -5.41
N CYS A 93 -3.43 6.77 -5.85
CA CYS A 93 -4.14 5.81 -5.00
C CYS A 93 -3.54 4.42 -5.14
N PHE A 94 -3.64 3.60 -4.09
CA PHE A 94 -3.10 2.24 -4.09
C PHE A 94 -4.15 1.26 -3.56
N ALA A 95 -4.33 0.14 -4.26
CA ALA A 95 -5.23 -0.91 -3.82
C ALA A 95 -4.72 -2.28 -4.29
N GLY A 96 -4.19 -3.07 -3.37
CA GLY A 96 -3.61 -4.38 -3.67
C GLY A 96 -3.28 -5.15 -2.41
N GLU A 97 -3.43 -6.48 -2.45
CA GLU A 97 -2.99 -7.38 -1.39
C GLU A 97 -1.59 -7.89 -1.73
N ILE A 98 -0.71 -8.01 -0.75
CA ILE A 98 0.64 -8.55 -0.94
C ILE A 98 0.73 -9.94 -0.31
N GLY A 99 1.21 -10.90 -1.10
CA GLY A 99 1.50 -12.26 -0.65
C GLY A 99 2.95 -12.44 -0.18
N LEU A 100 3.21 -13.60 0.45
CA LEU A 100 4.53 -13.94 1.00
C LEU A 100 5.63 -14.13 -0.05
N SER A 101 5.26 -14.32 -1.32
CA SER A 101 6.23 -14.42 -2.41
C SER A 101 6.56 -13.07 -3.04
N GLY A 102 5.95 -11.97 -2.56
CA GLY A 102 6.10 -10.63 -3.12
C GLY A 102 5.13 -10.35 -4.26
N GLU A 103 4.18 -11.25 -4.52
CA GLU A 103 3.16 -11.08 -5.53
C GLU A 103 2.06 -10.13 -5.07
N ILE A 104 1.57 -9.30 -5.99
CA ILE A 104 0.44 -8.40 -5.76
C ILE A 104 -0.82 -9.10 -6.23
N ARG A 105 -1.66 -9.51 -5.28
CA ARG A 105 -2.85 -10.32 -5.47
C ARG A 105 -4.07 -9.47 -5.80
N PRO A 106 -5.04 -10.02 -6.54
CA PRO A 106 -6.23 -9.28 -6.92
C PRO A 106 -7.15 -9.04 -5.71
N ILE A 107 -7.73 -7.84 -5.67
CA ILE A 107 -8.62 -7.41 -4.58
C ILE A 107 -10.10 -7.44 -4.97
N ALA A 108 -10.97 -7.52 -3.97
CA ALA A 108 -12.42 -7.45 -4.15
C ALA A 108 -12.90 -6.05 -4.56
N GLN A 109 -13.98 -6.02 -5.35
CA GLN A 109 -14.70 -4.81 -5.76
C GLN A 109 -13.81 -3.71 -6.38
N VAL A 110 -12.82 -4.12 -7.20
CA VAL A 110 -11.85 -3.21 -7.82
C VAL A 110 -12.50 -2.08 -8.63
N GLU A 111 -13.58 -2.38 -9.37
CA GLU A 111 -14.31 -1.37 -10.15
C GLU A 111 -14.86 -0.24 -9.27
N GLN A 112 -15.39 -0.58 -8.09
CA GLN A 112 -15.94 0.42 -7.16
C GLN A 112 -14.82 1.30 -6.60
N ARG A 113 -13.66 0.72 -6.29
CA ARG A 113 -12.49 1.45 -5.80
C ARG A 113 -11.94 2.41 -6.87
N ILE A 114 -11.83 1.95 -8.12
CA ILE A 114 -11.38 2.78 -9.26
C ILE A 114 -12.38 3.93 -9.48
N THR A 115 -13.67 3.61 -9.51
CA THR A 115 -14.73 4.62 -9.72
C THR A 115 -14.73 5.68 -8.62
N GLU A 116 -14.49 5.28 -7.36
CA GLU A 116 -14.44 6.23 -6.26
C GLU A 116 -13.18 7.11 -6.30
N ALA A 117 -12.02 6.54 -6.62
CA ALA A 117 -10.78 7.30 -6.81
C ALA A 117 -10.93 8.32 -7.96
N GLU A 118 -11.53 7.91 -9.08
CA GLU A 118 -11.84 8.79 -10.21
C GLU A 118 -12.78 9.95 -9.81
N LYS A 119 -13.87 9.66 -9.10
CA LYS A 119 -14.81 10.69 -8.63
C LYS A 119 -14.16 11.73 -7.72
N LEU A 120 -13.19 11.31 -6.91
CA LEU A 120 -12.46 12.18 -5.99
C LEU A 120 -11.31 12.93 -6.67
N GLY A 121 -11.08 12.71 -7.97
CA GLY A 121 -10.13 13.47 -8.78
C GLY A 121 -8.70 12.94 -8.73
N TYR A 122 -8.48 11.68 -8.33
CA TYR A 122 -7.16 11.07 -8.41
C TYR A 122 -6.76 10.81 -9.85
N GLU A 123 -5.48 11.02 -10.15
CA GLU A 123 -4.94 10.89 -11.50
C GLU A 123 -4.56 9.45 -11.83
N LYS A 124 -4.08 8.71 -10.83
CA LYS A 124 -3.56 7.35 -11.00
C LYS A 124 -3.96 6.44 -9.85
N ILE A 125 -4.34 5.20 -10.15
CA ILE A 125 -4.54 4.14 -9.17
C ILE A 125 -3.69 2.91 -9.51
N PHE A 126 -2.95 2.41 -8.52
CA PHE A 126 -2.17 1.18 -8.62
C PHE A 126 -2.98 -0.01 -8.15
N ILE A 127 -3.05 -1.06 -8.97
CA ILE A 127 -3.78 -2.29 -8.67
C ILE A 127 -3.02 -3.52 -9.14
N SER A 128 -3.43 -4.71 -8.68
CA SER A 128 -2.90 -5.97 -9.21
C SER A 128 -3.21 -6.10 -10.70
N ASN A 129 -2.23 -6.53 -11.50
CA ASN A 129 -2.43 -6.91 -12.90
C ASN A 129 -3.34 -8.14 -13.08
N LEU A 130 -3.62 -8.87 -12.00
CA LEU A 130 -4.53 -10.01 -12.00
C LEU A 130 -5.99 -9.61 -11.74
N ASN A 131 -6.26 -8.33 -11.44
CA ASN A 131 -7.62 -7.84 -11.26
C ASN A 131 -8.37 -7.87 -12.61
N LYS A 132 -9.51 -8.54 -12.64
CA LYS A 132 -10.42 -8.51 -13.80
C LYS A 132 -11.11 -7.15 -13.85
N LEU A 133 -10.73 -6.32 -14.80
CA LEU A 133 -11.35 -5.02 -15.04
C LEU A 133 -12.56 -5.15 -15.96
N PRO A 134 -13.63 -4.37 -15.72
CA PRO A 134 -14.74 -4.27 -16.67
C PRO A 134 -14.27 -3.60 -17.97
N LYS A 135 -14.97 -3.86 -19.09
CA LYS A 135 -14.69 -3.22 -20.40
C LYS A 135 -15.03 -1.72 -20.45
N LYS A 136 -15.38 -1.11 -19.32
CA LYS A 136 -15.70 0.30 -19.20
C LYS A 136 -14.41 1.11 -19.29
N LYS A 137 -14.46 2.27 -19.95
CA LYS A 137 -13.37 3.24 -19.91
C LYS A 137 -13.43 4.02 -18.59
N PHE A 138 -12.31 4.07 -17.89
CA PHE A 138 -12.09 4.93 -16.74
C PHE A 138 -11.27 6.15 -17.18
N GLY A 139 -11.55 7.31 -16.61
CA GLY A 139 -10.79 8.56 -16.80
C GLY A 139 -9.54 8.65 -15.92
N ILE A 140 -9.48 7.87 -14.83
CA ILE A 140 -8.28 7.69 -14.01
C ILE A 140 -7.29 6.74 -14.70
N LYS A 141 -5.99 7.04 -14.63
CA LYS A 141 -4.95 6.14 -15.12
C LYS A 141 -4.85 4.91 -14.20
N ILE A 142 -5.02 3.73 -14.77
CA ILE A 142 -4.86 2.46 -14.03
C ILE A 142 -3.46 1.94 -14.28
N GLU A 143 -2.67 1.82 -13.22
CA GLU A 143 -1.31 1.28 -13.25
C GLU A 143 -1.32 -0.14 -12.68
N GLU A 144 -1.12 -1.12 -13.54
CA GLU A 144 -1.17 -2.54 -13.17
C GLU A 144 0.21 -3.04 -12.73
N VAL A 145 0.27 -3.64 -11.55
CA VAL A 145 1.50 -4.14 -10.93
C VAL A 145 1.36 -5.60 -10.53
N SER A 146 2.42 -6.38 -10.74
CA SER A 146 2.45 -7.84 -10.49
C SER A 146 3.19 -8.22 -9.22
N LYS A 147 4.27 -7.49 -8.93
CA LYS A 147 5.20 -7.80 -7.86
C LYS A 147 5.68 -6.55 -7.17
N VAL A 148 6.11 -6.70 -5.92
CA VAL A 148 6.60 -5.60 -5.07
C VAL A 148 7.88 -4.98 -5.63
N GLU A 149 8.74 -5.78 -6.27
CA GLU A 149 9.96 -5.32 -6.94
C GLU A 149 9.62 -4.37 -8.10
N ASP A 150 8.69 -4.77 -8.98
CA ASP A 150 8.24 -3.96 -10.12
C ASP A 150 7.47 -2.71 -9.64
N PHE A 151 6.77 -2.80 -8.51
CA PHE A 151 6.00 -1.70 -7.96
C PHE A 151 6.91 -0.55 -7.53
N HIS A 152 8.05 -0.84 -6.90
CA HIS A 152 9.01 0.19 -6.50
C HIS A 152 9.49 1.04 -7.69
N GLU A 153 9.87 0.40 -8.81
CA GLU A 153 10.34 1.09 -10.02
C GLU A 153 9.25 1.94 -10.70
N ARG A 154 7.98 1.63 -10.48
CA ARG A 154 6.86 2.40 -11.05
C ARG A 154 6.32 3.48 -10.12
N LEU A 155 6.70 3.42 -8.85
CA LEU A 155 6.26 4.35 -7.81
C LEU A 155 7.05 5.65 -7.86
N PHE A 156 8.35 5.57 -8.11
CA PHE A 156 9.32 6.68 -8.17
C PHE A 156 9.79 6.91 -9.61
#